data_AF-A0A8S0XVF1-F1
#
_entry.id   AF-A0A8S0XVF1-F1
#
_cell.length_a   1.000
_cell.length_b   1.000
_cell.length_c   1.000
_cell.angle_alpha   90.00
_cell.angle_beta   90.00
_cell.angle_gamma   90.00
#
_symmetry.space_group_name_H-M   'P 1'
#
loop_
_entity.id
_entity.type
_entity.pdbx_description
1 polymer ?
#
loop_
_entity_poly.entity_id
_entity_poly.type
_entity_poly.pdbx_seq_one_letter_code
_entity_poly.pdbx_strand_id
1 'polypeptide(L)'
;MSEFFSVTLNKDAVLDDSVTNSSTGWTGQKILDEIIQHRVTKFEELSDVNVVNKKDKQIVVYSEDQQKFTTIDIGNIGDVAGLSLRQISKMGITGSTSTPYEVDISINTVDFKVPRVNVLKWQPSAEQDVIKTLNSFSNSELNDFEPDDMIVFDDTVHLKTEYDYPMVYENDIGTDNQEYSCEIDKSIFKEIDYMGETIDGVNEVFIVTAIPLDRLLIASGDKDLSYVQNIDYFKITGTGINIKIVCSVDGGQTWKTFNTDHWEDINLTVDDVKAKGIDISTFNAINSTYWNLLNTNKKIRFAYLLCMDGISDIESIDNLELQYDGQGKWVQALESTYDVVYASNTQLQVFVKFGGDIKINY
;
A
#
# COMPACT_ATOMS: atom_id res chain seq x y z
N MET A 1 -28.11 -34.33 13.27
CA MET A 1 -27.75 -33.04 12.65
C MET A 1 -26.97 -32.08 13.56
N SER A 2 -27.06 -32.15 14.90
CA SER A 2 -26.37 -31.18 15.79
C SER A 2 -24.89 -31.50 16.11
N GLU A 3 -24.41 -32.72 15.86
CA GLU A 3 -22.99 -33.07 16.10
C GLU A 3 -22.08 -32.81 14.88
N PHE A 4 -22.65 -32.45 13.72
CA PHE A 4 -21.91 -32.24 12.48
C PHE A 4 -21.24 -30.86 12.36
N PHE A 5 -21.59 -29.90 13.22
CA PHE A 5 -21.16 -28.49 13.08
C PHE A 5 -20.32 -27.94 14.24
N SER A 6 -19.99 -28.74 15.27
CA SER A 6 -19.15 -28.28 16.37
C SER A 6 -17.70 -28.73 16.22
N VAL A 7 -16.99 -28.15 15.25
CA VAL A 7 -15.52 -28.10 15.32
C VAL A 7 -15.12 -26.64 15.36
N THR A 8 -14.96 -26.12 16.57
CA THR A 8 -14.46 -24.76 16.80
C THR A 8 -12.93 -24.79 16.74
N LEU A 9 -12.35 -24.54 15.56
CA LEU A 9 -10.92 -24.25 15.45
C LEU A 9 -10.70 -22.77 15.81
N ASN A 10 -10.65 -22.47 17.11
CA ASN A 10 -10.45 -21.11 17.64
C ASN A 10 -8.98 -20.62 17.58
N LYS A 11 -8.16 -21.15 16.66
CA LYS A 11 -6.79 -20.69 16.42
C LYS A 11 -6.45 -20.83 14.95
N ASP A 12 -5.88 -19.78 14.37
CA ASP A 12 -5.19 -19.84 13.09
C ASP A 12 -4.05 -20.87 13.21
N ALA A 13 -4.27 -22.05 12.62
CA ALA A 13 -3.25 -23.08 12.58
C ALA A 13 -2.26 -22.71 11.47
N VAL A 14 -1.13 -22.11 11.85
CA VAL A 14 0.03 -21.97 10.95
C VAL A 14 0.58 -23.38 10.72
N LEU A 15 0.42 -23.90 9.50
CA LEU A 15 0.98 -25.19 9.09
C LEU A 15 2.45 -24.97 8.72
N ASP A 16 3.36 -25.47 9.55
CA ASP A 16 4.80 -25.50 9.27
C ASP A 16 5.18 -26.89 8.74
N ASP A 17 5.49 -26.98 7.45
CA ASP A 17 5.85 -28.23 6.79
C ASP A 17 7.29 -28.71 7.10
N SER A 18 8.08 -27.92 7.82
CA SER A 18 9.41 -28.33 8.28
C SER A 18 9.37 -29.20 9.54
N VAL A 19 8.20 -29.36 10.17
CA VAL A 19 8.03 -30.07 11.44
C VAL A 19 7.01 -31.22 11.30
N THR A 20 7.42 -32.43 11.64
CA THR A 20 6.51 -33.60 11.72
C THR A 20 5.88 -33.70 13.11
N ASN A 21 4.56 -33.92 13.18
CA ASN A 21 3.86 -34.13 14.44
C ASN A 21 4.40 -35.36 15.18
N SER A 22 4.80 -35.22 16.44
CA SER A 22 5.45 -36.27 17.23
C SER A 22 4.55 -37.46 17.57
N SER A 23 3.22 -37.31 17.49
CA SER A 23 2.26 -38.38 17.79
C SER A 23 1.83 -39.18 16.55
N THR A 24 1.76 -38.54 15.37
CA THR A 24 1.29 -39.18 14.13
C THR A 24 2.39 -39.39 13.08
N GLY A 25 3.52 -38.70 13.23
CA GLY A 25 4.61 -38.69 12.25
C GLY A 25 4.26 -37.97 10.94
N TRP A 26 3.18 -37.17 10.90
CA TRP A 26 2.69 -36.50 9.70
C TRP A 26 3.12 -35.03 9.65
N THR A 27 3.37 -34.53 8.43
CA THR A 27 3.59 -33.11 8.14
C THR A 27 2.26 -32.33 8.18
N GLY A 28 2.32 -31.00 8.27
CA GLY A 28 1.15 -30.13 8.21
C GLY A 28 0.32 -30.36 6.94
N GLN A 29 0.96 -30.43 5.77
CA GLN A 29 0.30 -30.73 4.51
C GLN A 29 -0.42 -32.09 4.50
N LYS A 30 0.21 -33.15 5.03
CA LYS A 30 -0.41 -34.48 5.07
C LYS A 30 -1.64 -34.52 5.99
N ILE A 31 -1.59 -33.81 7.11
CA ILE A 31 -2.75 -33.66 8.01
C ILE A 31 -3.89 -32.95 7.28
N LEU A 32 -3.59 -31.86 6.56
CA LEU A 32 -4.57 -31.13 5.77
C LEU A 32 -5.21 -32.01 4.69
N ASP A 33 -4.41 -32.77 3.95
CA ASP A 33 -4.88 -33.67 2.88
C ASP A 33 -5.85 -34.72 3.43
N GLU A 34 -5.54 -35.33 4.58
CA GLU A 34 -6.40 -36.32 5.24
C GLU A 34 -7.70 -35.70 5.76
N ILE A 35 -7.65 -34.48 6.32
CA ILE A 35 -8.86 -33.75 6.75
C ILE A 35 -9.74 -33.40 5.54
N ILE A 36 -9.15 -32.98 4.42
CA ILE A 36 -9.88 -32.72 3.17
C ILE A 36 -10.52 -34.02 2.66
N GLN A 37 -9.74 -35.10 2.57
CA GLN A 37 -10.21 -36.39 2.07
C GLN A 37 -11.37 -36.92 2.91
N HIS A 38 -11.26 -36.87 4.24
CA HIS A 38 -12.34 -37.30 5.15
C HIS A 38 -13.62 -36.47 4.96
N ARG A 39 -13.51 -35.15 4.81
CA ARG A 39 -14.67 -34.26 4.53
C ARG A 39 -15.36 -34.61 3.22
N VAL A 40 -14.60 -34.91 2.18
CA VAL A 40 -15.13 -35.25 0.85
C VAL A 40 -15.79 -36.64 0.84
N THR A 41 -15.17 -37.64 1.46
CA THR A 41 -15.70 -39.02 1.48
C THR A 41 -16.90 -39.20 2.39
N LYS A 42 -17.09 -38.35 3.40
CA LYS A 42 -18.22 -38.48 4.34
C LYS A 42 -19.59 -38.41 3.66
N PHE A 43 -19.70 -37.67 2.55
CA PHE A 43 -20.92 -37.60 1.77
C PHE A 43 -21.31 -38.94 1.13
N GLU A 44 -20.36 -39.87 0.91
CA GLU A 44 -20.64 -41.20 0.35
C GLU A 44 -21.45 -42.09 1.27
N GLU A 45 -21.47 -41.77 2.57
CA GLU A 45 -22.27 -42.49 3.56
C GLU A 45 -23.76 -42.11 3.51
N LEU A 46 -24.12 -41.05 2.76
CA LEU A 46 -25.47 -40.50 2.70
C LEU A 46 -26.18 -40.94 1.41
N SER A 47 -27.24 -41.74 1.54
CA SER A 47 -27.98 -42.31 0.40
C SER A 47 -28.79 -41.28 -0.42
N ASP A 48 -29.13 -40.16 0.23
CA ASP A 48 -29.90 -39.04 -0.28
C ASP A 48 -29.03 -37.94 -0.90
N VAL A 49 -27.70 -38.11 -0.88
CA VAL A 49 -26.74 -37.20 -1.53
C VAL A 49 -26.20 -37.84 -2.81
N ASN A 50 -26.24 -37.11 -3.91
CA ASN A 50 -25.51 -37.44 -5.13
C ASN A 50 -24.05 -36.98 -4.97
N VAL A 51 -23.15 -37.96 -4.89
CA VAL A 51 -21.72 -37.75 -4.63
C VAL A 51 -20.84 -37.72 -5.87
N VAL A 52 -21.43 -37.77 -7.08
CA VAL A 52 -20.69 -37.83 -8.35
C VAL A 52 -19.72 -36.66 -8.52
N ASN A 53 -20.06 -35.49 -7.99
CA ASN A 53 -19.26 -34.26 -8.10
C ASN A 53 -18.67 -33.79 -6.76
N LYS A 54 -18.48 -34.70 -5.80
CA LYS A 54 -17.97 -34.35 -4.46
C LYS A 54 -16.57 -33.73 -4.52
N LYS A 55 -16.34 -32.63 -3.80
CA LYS A 55 -15.04 -31.99 -3.62
C LYS A 55 -15.00 -31.09 -2.37
N ASP A 56 -13.81 -30.62 -2.00
CA ASP A 56 -13.64 -29.74 -0.85
C ASP A 56 -14.36 -28.39 -1.07
N LYS A 57 -14.85 -27.77 0.02
CA LYS A 57 -15.53 -26.46 0.01
C LYS A 57 -16.73 -26.36 -0.95
N GLN A 58 -17.60 -27.36 -0.92
CA GLN A 58 -18.84 -27.41 -1.70
C GLN A 58 -20.07 -27.02 -0.87
N ILE A 59 -21.12 -26.54 -1.54
CA ILE A 59 -22.45 -26.32 -0.97
C ILE A 59 -23.36 -27.48 -1.34
N VAL A 60 -24.25 -27.88 -0.44
CA VAL A 60 -25.25 -28.93 -0.66
C VAL A 60 -26.60 -28.28 -0.96
N VAL A 61 -27.19 -28.62 -2.10
CA VAL A 61 -28.51 -28.10 -2.51
C VAL A 61 -29.43 -29.25 -2.92
N TYR A 62 -30.73 -29.10 -2.73
CA TYR A 62 -31.71 -30.09 -3.17
C TYR A 62 -31.96 -29.96 -4.68
N SER A 63 -31.88 -31.06 -5.42
CA SER A 63 -32.22 -31.13 -6.85
C SER A 63 -33.58 -31.81 -7.01
N GLU A 64 -34.57 -31.08 -7.52
CA GLU A 64 -35.90 -31.63 -7.80
C GLU A 64 -35.86 -32.72 -8.89
N ASP A 65 -35.03 -32.53 -9.93
CA ASP A 65 -34.88 -33.49 -11.03
C ASP A 65 -34.28 -34.84 -10.57
N GLN A 66 -33.32 -34.79 -9.63
CA GLN A 66 -32.65 -35.99 -9.12
C GLN A 66 -33.32 -36.56 -7.87
N GLN A 67 -34.30 -35.85 -7.29
CA GLN A 67 -34.93 -36.16 -6.01
C GLN A 67 -33.91 -36.44 -4.89
N LYS A 68 -32.77 -35.72 -4.93
CA LYS A 68 -31.61 -35.90 -4.06
C LYS A 68 -30.90 -34.57 -3.81
N PHE A 69 -30.19 -34.48 -2.70
CA PHE A 69 -29.23 -33.40 -2.50
C PHE A 69 -28.02 -33.60 -3.42
N THR A 70 -27.58 -32.55 -4.09
CA THR A 70 -26.39 -32.56 -4.94
C THR A 70 -25.39 -31.53 -4.43
N THR A 71 -24.11 -31.74 -4.74
CA THR A 71 -23.03 -30.85 -4.33
C THR A 71 -22.67 -29.89 -5.45
N ILE A 72 -22.56 -28.61 -5.13
CA ILE A 72 -22.14 -27.54 -6.05
C ILE A 72 -20.85 -26.92 -5.54
N ASP A 73 -19.91 -26.69 -6.45
CA ASP A 73 -18.70 -25.93 -6.16
C ASP A 73 -19.02 -24.49 -5.76
N ILE A 74 -18.46 -24.01 -4.66
CA ILE A 74 -18.55 -22.60 -4.29
C ILE A 74 -17.92 -21.69 -5.37
N GLY A 75 -16.88 -22.15 -6.06
CA GLY A 75 -16.26 -21.44 -7.19
C GLY A 75 -17.19 -21.30 -8.40
N ASN A 76 -18.14 -22.23 -8.58
CA ASN A 76 -19.09 -22.20 -9.69
C ASN A 76 -20.39 -21.47 -9.33
N ILE A 77 -20.64 -21.10 -8.07
CA ILE A 77 -21.89 -20.42 -7.70
C ILE A 77 -21.97 -19.03 -8.35
N GLY A 78 -20.84 -18.33 -8.49
CA GLY A 78 -20.80 -17.06 -9.24
C GLY A 78 -21.25 -17.22 -10.69
N ASP A 79 -20.71 -18.22 -11.38
CA ASP A 79 -20.98 -18.47 -12.81
C ASP A 79 -22.31 -19.17 -13.09
N VAL A 80 -22.80 -20.01 -12.17
CA VAL A 80 -24.03 -20.81 -12.32
C VAL A 80 -25.27 -20.04 -11.83
N ALA A 81 -25.10 -19.10 -10.89
CA ALA A 81 -26.20 -18.25 -10.39
C ALA A 81 -26.27 -16.87 -11.06
N GLY A 82 -25.39 -16.56 -12.02
CA GLY A 82 -25.35 -15.23 -12.65
C GLY A 82 -24.94 -14.10 -11.70
N LEU A 83 -24.22 -14.44 -10.62
CA LEU A 83 -23.79 -13.52 -9.57
C LEU A 83 -22.32 -13.07 -9.72
N SER A 84 -21.57 -13.66 -10.66
CA SER A 84 -20.21 -13.21 -11.00
C SER A 84 -20.25 -12.05 -11.98
N LEU A 85 -19.61 -10.94 -11.64
CA LEU A 85 -19.35 -9.84 -12.57
C LEU A 85 -18.34 -10.30 -13.63
N ARG A 86 -18.72 -10.20 -14.90
CA ARG A 86 -17.85 -10.50 -16.05
C ARG A 86 -17.49 -9.21 -16.77
N GLN A 87 -16.35 -9.22 -17.47
CA GLN A 87 -15.89 -8.06 -18.25
C GLN A 87 -15.58 -8.45 -19.69
N ILE A 88 -16.03 -7.62 -20.63
CA ILE A 88 -15.60 -7.66 -22.03
C ILE A 88 -14.83 -6.39 -22.36
N SER A 89 -13.75 -6.52 -23.13
CA SER A 89 -12.98 -5.40 -23.67
C SER A 89 -13.13 -5.34 -25.18
N LYS A 90 -13.32 -4.14 -25.74
CA LYS A 90 -13.31 -3.87 -27.20
C LYS A 90 -12.43 -2.65 -27.48
N MET A 91 -11.60 -2.74 -28.51
CA MET A 91 -10.69 -1.66 -28.90
C MET A 91 -11.17 -1.01 -30.20
N GLY A 92 -10.98 0.29 -30.33
CA GLY A 92 -11.19 1.06 -31.55
C GLY A 92 -12.62 1.04 -32.07
N ILE A 93 -13.63 0.90 -31.20
CA ILE A 93 -15.03 0.86 -31.66
C ILE A 93 -15.42 2.21 -32.27
N THR A 94 -16.34 2.16 -33.22
CA THR A 94 -16.89 3.36 -33.88
C THR A 94 -18.40 3.33 -33.75
N GLY A 95 -18.93 4.09 -32.79
CA GLY A 95 -20.36 4.26 -32.55
C GLY A 95 -20.75 5.72 -32.49
N SER A 96 -22.03 6.02 -32.76
CA SER A 96 -22.61 7.36 -32.68
C SER A 96 -24.06 7.30 -32.21
N THR A 97 -24.68 8.45 -31.94
CA THR A 97 -26.10 8.51 -31.55
C THR A 97 -27.05 8.06 -32.66
N SER A 98 -26.67 8.26 -33.93
CA SER A 98 -27.46 7.83 -35.10
C SER A 98 -27.13 6.40 -35.55
N THR A 99 -25.95 5.89 -35.20
CA THR A 99 -25.48 4.54 -35.55
C THR A 99 -24.65 3.98 -34.40
N PRO A 100 -25.31 3.48 -33.34
CA PRO A 100 -24.60 2.92 -32.18
C PRO A 100 -23.80 1.68 -32.57
N TYR A 101 -22.65 1.48 -31.93
CA TYR A 101 -21.89 0.24 -32.03
C TYR A 101 -22.51 -0.81 -31.09
N GLU A 102 -22.98 -1.91 -31.64
CA GLU A 102 -23.65 -2.97 -30.90
C GLU A 102 -22.64 -4.00 -30.37
N VAL A 103 -22.69 -4.27 -29.07
CA VAL A 103 -21.95 -5.35 -28.43
C VAL A 103 -22.94 -6.40 -27.94
N ASP A 104 -22.91 -7.55 -28.60
CA ASP A 104 -23.64 -8.74 -28.22
C ASP A 104 -22.87 -9.52 -27.15
N ILE A 105 -23.54 -9.75 -26.02
CA ILE A 105 -22.99 -10.42 -24.84
C ILE A 105 -23.91 -11.60 -24.49
N SER A 106 -23.36 -12.82 -24.60
CA SER A 106 -24.06 -14.01 -24.15
C SER A 106 -24.16 -14.03 -22.63
N ILE A 107 -25.39 -14.09 -22.13
CA ILE A 107 -25.71 -14.21 -20.71
C ILE A 107 -26.54 -15.49 -20.50
N ASN A 108 -26.81 -15.84 -19.26
CA ASN A 108 -27.79 -16.87 -18.94
C ASN A 108 -28.47 -16.49 -17.64
N THR A 109 -29.69 -15.95 -17.72
CA THR A 109 -30.41 -15.45 -16.56
C THR A 109 -31.83 -15.99 -16.52
N VAL A 110 -32.25 -16.45 -15.34
CA VAL A 110 -33.60 -16.98 -15.10
C VAL A 110 -34.55 -15.90 -14.59
N ASP A 111 -34.01 -14.87 -13.93
CA ASP A 111 -34.69 -13.61 -13.59
C ASP A 111 -33.77 -12.42 -13.88
N PHE A 112 -34.29 -11.19 -13.98
CA PHE A 112 -33.48 -10.01 -14.34
C PHE A 112 -32.87 -9.30 -13.12
N LYS A 113 -32.62 -10.03 -12.03
CA LYS A 113 -31.97 -9.48 -10.82
C LYS A 113 -30.45 -9.55 -10.96
N VAL A 114 -29.95 -8.92 -12.00
CA VAL A 114 -28.55 -8.94 -12.40
C VAL A 114 -27.85 -7.63 -12.00
N PRO A 115 -26.53 -7.64 -11.80
CA PRO A 115 -25.76 -6.42 -11.55
C PRO A 115 -25.97 -5.37 -12.65
N ARG A 116 -25.78 -4.10 -12.29
CA ARG A 116 -25.85 -3.02 -13.26
C ARG A 116 -24.70 -3.13 -14.26
N VAL A 117 -25.04 -3.13 -15.54
CA VAL A 117 -24.04 -3.06 -16.62
C VAL A 117 -23.35 -1.70 -16.59
N ASN A 118 -22.02 -1.71 -16.45
CA ASN A 118 -21.20 -0.51 -16.40
C ASN A 118 -20.26 -0.46 -17.61
N VAL A 119 -20.36 0.59 -18.41
CA VAL A 119 -19.46 0.82 -19.55
C VAL A 119 -18.38 1.81 -19.13
N LEU A 120 -17.13 1.41 -19.26
CA LEU A 120 -15.95 2.27 -19.12
C LEU A 120 -15.43 2.62 -20.51
N LYS A 121 -15.06 3.88 -20.68
CA LYS A 121 -14.40 4.41 -21.88
C LYS A 121 -12.95 4.72 -21.54
N TRP A 122 -12.04 4.32 -22.41
CA TRP A 122 -10.65 4.75 -22.33
C TRP A 122 -10.55 6.22 -22.75
N GLN A 123 -9.94 7.02 -21.88
CA GLN A 123 -9.56 8.39 -22.16
C GLN A 123 -8.04 8.43 -22.25
N PRO A 124 -7.45 8.69 -23.43
CA PRO A 124 -6.01 8.92 -23.52
C PRO A 124 -5.62 10.11 -22.65
N SER A 125 -4.41 10.10 -22.12
CA SER A 125 -3.95 11.18 -21.25
C SER A 125 -4.01 12.51 -21.98
N ALA A 126 -4.71 13.49 -21.40
CA ALA A 126 -4.51 14.91 -21.69
C ALA A 126 -3.61 15.56 -20.61
N GLU A 127 -3.17 14.76 -19.63
CA GLU A 127 -2.35 15.17 -18.49
C GLU A 127 -0.89 15.09 -18.93
N GLN A 128 -0.35 16.25 -19.29
CA GLN A 128 1.07 16.50 -19.55
C GLN A 128 1.57 17.48 -18.51
N ASP A 129 2.85 17.35 -18.11
CA ASP A 129 3.51 18.27 -17.17
C ASP A 129 2.76 18.43 -15.83
N VAL A 130 2.02 17.41 -15.37
CA VAL A 130 1.22 17.49 -14.14
C VAL A 130 2.12 17.47 -12.93
N ILE A 131 2.02 18.49 -12.08
CA ILE A 131 2.74 18.57 -10.81
C ILE A 131 1.84 18.02 -9.69
N LYS A 132 2.40 17.10 -8.91
CA LYS A 132 1.76 16.51 -7.74
C LYS A 132 2.72 16.54 -6.56
N THR A 133 2.25 17.10 -5.43
CA THR A 133 2.93 16.96 -4.14
C THR A 133 2.80 15.52 -3.66
N LEU A 134 3.93 14.87 -3.40
CA LEU A 134 4.00 13.51 -2.88
C LEU A 134 4.14 13.48 -1.36
N ASN A 135 4.84 14.45 -0.79
CA ASN A 135 4.96 14.70 0.64
C ASN A 135 5.09 16.20 0.88
N SER A 136 4.35 16.72 1.84
CA SER A 136 4.53 18.08 2.35
C SER A 136 5.26 18.12 3.69
N PHE A 137 5.68 16.97 4.22
CA PHE A 137 6.40 16.84 5.50
C PHE A 137 5.72 17.55 6.67
N SER A 138 4.39 17.64 6.62
CA SER A 138 3.60 18.20 7.73
C SER A 138 3.49 17.20 8.88
N ASN A 139 3.10 17.69 10.05
CA ASN A 139 2.80 16.85 11.22
C ASN A 139 1.75 15.75 10.95
N SER A 140 0.88 15.95 9.94
CA SER A 140 -0.13 14.96 9.55
C SER A 140 0.43 13.76 8.80
N GLU A 141 1.64 13.89 8.23
CA GLU A 141 2.33 12.84 7.48
C GLU A 141 3.28 12.00 8.34
N LEU A 142 3.37 12.23 9.66
CA LEU A 142 4.30 11.51 10.55
C LEU A 142 4.14 9.98 10.46
N ASN A 143 2.91 9.47 10.29
CA ASN A 143 2.65 8.03 10.16
C ASN A 143 3.00 7.45 8.79
N ASP A 144 3.36 8.28 7.80
CA ASP A 144 3.84 7.82 6.49
C ASP A 144 5.32 7.42 6.51
N PHE A 145 5.99 7.61 7.65
CA PHE A 145 7.40 7.32 7.86
C PHE A 145 7.62 6.39 9.06
N GLU A 146 8.76 5.71 9.07
CA GLU A 146 9.20 4.93 10.23
C GLU A 146 9.44 5.89 11.41
N PRO A 147 8.98 5.55 12.64
CA PRO A 147 9.06 6.45 13.77
C PRO A 147 10.51 6.62 14.25
N ASP A 148 10.90 7.88 14.50
CA ASP A 148 12.15 8.23 15.16
C ASP A 148 11.93 9.46 16.06
N ASP A 149 12.16 9.31 17.37
CA ASP A 149 11.93 10.36 18.38
C ASP A 149 12.88 11.57 18.23
N MET A 150 13.92 11.45 17.40
CA MET A 150 14.89 12.50 17.10
C MET A 150 14.54 13.29 15.84
N ILE A 151 13.42 12.98 15.17
CA ILE A 151 12.94 13.68 13.98
C ILE A 151 11.62 14.38 14.31
N VAL A 152 11.51 15.65 13.95
CA VAL A 152 10.32 16.46 14.15
C VAL A 152 9.64 16.72 12.82
N PHE A 153 8.30 16.69 12.82
CA PHE A 153 7.45 17.12 11.72
C PHE A 153 6.63 18.34 12.17
N ASP A 154 6.91 19.50 11.62
CA ASP A 154 6.31 20.79 12.01
C ASP A 154 6.03 21.71 10.81
N ASP A 155 5.50 21.12 9.73
CA ASP A 155 5.41 21.69 8.36
C ASP A 155 6.73 21.61 7.58
N THR A 156 7.81 21.23 8.27
CA THR A 156 9.03 20.70 7.68
C THR A 156 9.42 19.42 8.42
N VAL A 157 10.40 18.68 7.89
CA VAL A 157 11.05 17.61 8.63
C VAL A 157 12.51 17.93 8.89
N HIS A 158 12.94 17.82 10.15
CA HIS A 158 14.29 18.14 10.60
C HIS A 158 14.65 17.35 11.88
N LEU A 159 15.92 17.42 12.29
CA LEU A 159 16.36 16.84 13.55
C LEU A 159 15.83 17.65 14.74
N LYS A 160 15.40 16.97 15.80
CA LYS A 160 15.07 17.56 17.09
C LYS A 160 16.35 18.09 17.75
N THR A 161 16.36 19.34 18.19
CA THR A 161 17.54 19.94 18.85
C THR A 161 17.28 20.38 20.29
N GLU A 162 16.02 20.48 20.69
CA GLU A 162 15.60 20.87 22.04
C GLU A 162 14.96 19.68 22.76
N TYR A 163 15.40 19.42 23.98
CA TYR A 163 15.00 18.27 24.78
C TYR A 163 14.68 18.68 26.20
N ASP A 164 13.47 18.33 26.64
CA ASP A 164 13.00 18.58 28.00
C ASP A 164 13.07 17.30 28.82
N TYR A 165 13.76 17.37 29.95
CA TYR A 165 13.87 16.28 30.92
C TYR A 165 13.18 16.72 32.22
N PRO A 166 12.00 16.17 32.52
CA PRO A 166 11.33 16.42 33.79
C PRO A 166 12.26 16.02 34.94
N MET A 167 12.45 16.93 35.89
CA MET A 167 13.24 16.62 37.07
C MET A 167 12.37 15.98 38.15
N VAL A 168 12.98 15.11 38.93
CA VAL A 168 12.37 14.48 40.10
C VAL A 168 12.88 15.18 41.35
N TYR A 169 11.97 15.68 42.17
CA TYR A 169 12.31 16.16 43.51
C TYR A 169 12.80 14.97 44.33
N GLU A 170 14.00 15.10 44.89
CA GLU A 170 14.59 14.09 45.76
C GLU A 170 14.35 14.46 47.22
N ASN A 171 14.90 15.59 47.68
CA ASN A 171 14.96 15.94 49.10
C ASN A 171 15.04 17.46 49.32
N ASP A 172 14.80 17.92 50.54
CA ASP A 172 15.17 19.28 50.96
C ASP A 172 16.66 19.32 51.38
N ILE A 173 17.38 20.36 50.93
CA ILE A 173 18.75 20.66 51.36
C ILE A 173 18.72 21.85 52.33
N GLY A 174 18.54 21.56 53.62
CA GLY A 174 18.42 22.57 54.67
C GLY A 174 17.00 23.10 54.80
N THR A 175 16.83 24.38 55.14
CA THR A 175 15.50 25.00 55.30
C THR A 175 14.94 25.64 54.03
N ASP A 176 15.79 25.99 53.08
CA ASP A 176 15.43 26.90 51.97
C ASP A 176 15.84 26.38 50.57
N ASN A 177 16.43 25.19 50.45
CA ASN A 177 16.83 24.63 49.16
C ASN A 177 16.24 23.24 48.95
N GLN A 178 16.10 22.85 47.68
CA GLN A 178 15.55 21.57 47.24
C GLN A 178 16.54 20.89 46.28
N GLU A 179 16.58 19.57 46.32
CA GLU A 179 17.37 18.72 45.44
C GLU A 179 16.47 18.13 44.37
N TYR A 180 16.92 18.22 43.12
CA TYR A 180 16.25 17.67 41.96
C TYR A 180 17.22 16.79 41.15
N SER A 181 16.73 15.71 40.57
CA SER A 181 17.50 14.78 39.75
C SER A 181 16.85 14.53 38.39
N CYS A 182 17.66 14.24 37.37
CA CYS A 182 17.20 13.70 36.08
C CYS A 182 18.30 12.82 35.46
N GLU A 183 17.90 11.87 34.61
CA GLU A 183 18.83 11.01 33.87
C GLU A 183 18.82 11.39 32.39
N ILE A 184 20.02 11.57 31.82
CA ILE A 184 20.21 11.99 30.43
C ILE A 184 21.14 10.99 29.76
N ASP A 185 20.63 10.28 28.75
CA ASP A 185 21.46 9.42 27.92
C ASP A 185 22.24 10.27 26.91
N LYS A 186 23.52 10.52 27.21
CA LYS A 186 24.39 11.30 26.34
C LYS A 186 24.80 10.56 25.07
N SER A 187 24.60 9.25 24.98
CA SER A 187 25.07 8.44 23.85
C SER A 187 24.25 8.67 22.57
N ILE A 188 23.05 9.23 22.70
CA ILE A 188 22.16 9.55 21.57
C ILE A 188 22.51 10.89 20.89
N PHE A 189 23.42 11.67 21.48
CA PHE A 189 23.84 12.98 20.99
C PHE A 189 25.25 12.93 20.38
N LYS A 190 25.39 13.56 19.23
CA LYS A 190 26.68 13.86 18.60
C LYS A 190 27.39 14.98 19.36
N GLU A 191 26.64 16.00 19.77
CA GLU A 191 27.13 17.18 20.48
C GLU A 191 26.05 17.74 21.41
N ILE A 192 26.46 18.25 22.57
CA ILE A 192 25.57 19.00 23.46
C ILE A 192 26.12 20.42 23.57
N ASP A 193 25.30 21.38 23.17
CA ASP A 193 25.68 22.80 23.14
C ASP A 193 25.33 23.50 24.46
N TYR A 194 24.12 23.24 24.95
CA TYR A 194 23.59 23.91 26.14
C TYR A 194 22.85 22.95 27.06
N MET A 195 22.94 23.24 28.36
CA MET A 195 22.19 22.59 29.43
C MET A 195 21.75 23.65 30.44
N GLY A 196 20.51 23.59 30.91
CA GLY A 196 20.00 24.52 31.92
C GLY A 196 18.69 24.04 32.54
N GLU A 197 18.21 24.79 33.52
CA GLU A 197 16.94 24.54 34.20
C GLU A 197 15.88 25.56 33.78
N THR A 198 14.62 25.13 33.78
CA THR A 198 13.44 25.95 33.60
C THR A 198 12.31 25.43 34.47
N ILE A 199 11.26 26.24 34.61
CA ILE A 199 10.01 25.85 35.26
C ILE A 199 8.91 25.81 34.20
N ASP A 200 8.30 24.65 33.99
CA ASP A 200 7.08 24.51 33.18
C ASP A 200 5.85 24.34 34.10
N GLY A 201 5.16 25.44 34.33
CA GLY A 201 4.04 25.52 35.27
C GLY A 201 4.48 25.34 36.72
N VAL A 202 4.39 24.11 37.22
CA VAL A 202 4.83 23.72 38.58
C VAL A 202 5.94 22.65 38.57
N ASN A 203 6.38 22.23 37.38
CA ASN A 203 7.41 21.21 37.23
C ASN A 203 8.76 21.86 36.97
N GLU A 204 9.79 21.41 37.69
CA GLU A 204 11.18 21.69 37.36
C GLU A 204 11.60 20.82 36.16
N VAL A 205 12.16 21.46 35.14
CA VAL A 205 12.53 20.80 33.87
C VAL A 205 13.97 21.16 33.54
N PHE A 206 14.76 20.16 33.18
CA PHE A 206 16.10 20.36 32.64
C PHE A 206 16.04 20.40 31.12
N ILE A 207 16.44 21.52 30.53
CA ILE A 207 16.51 21.70 29.08
C ILE A 207 17.91 21.33 28.61
N VAL A 208 17.98 20.55 27.55
CA VAL A 208 19.20 20.26 26.81
C VAL A 208 19.01 20.70 25.36
N THR A 209 19.95 21.51 24.86
CA THR A 209 20.07 21.81 23.43
C THR A 209 21.24 21.01 22.87
N ALA A 210 20.95 20.08 21.97
CA ALA A 210 21.92 19.11 21.49
C ALA A 210 21.64 18.67 20.06
N ILE A 211 22.68 18.22 19.36
CA ILE A 211 22.57 17.60 18.04
C ILE A 211 22.46 16.09 18.25
N PRO A 212 21.37 15.43 17.84
CA PRO A 212 21.28 13.97 17.90
C PRO A 212 22.26 13.33 16.91
N LEU A 213 22.53 12.03 17.08
CA LEU A 213 23.19 11.26 16.02
C LEU A 213 22.39 11.36 14.71
N ASP A 214 23.09 11.35 13.58
CA ASP A 214 22.50 11.42 12.23
C ASP A 214 21.38 10.38 12.04
N ARG A 215 20.26 10.80 11.44
CA ARG A 215 19.03 9.96 11.35
C ARG A 215 18.58 9.70 9.94
N LEU A 216 18.17 8.47 9.67
CA LEU A 216 17.54 8.07 8.43
C LEU A 216 16.02 8.10 8.59
N LEU A 217 15.38 9.05 7.92
CA LEU A 217 13.93 9.09 7.74
C LEU A 217 13.55 8.19 6.57
N ILE A 218 12.79 7.12 6.83
CA ILE A 218 12.42 6.13 5.80
C ILE A 218 10.91 6.16 5.63
N ALA A 219 10.43 6.32 4.39
CA ALA A 219 9.01 6.19 4.12
C ALA A 219 8.51 4.75 4.36
N SER A 220 7.41 4.60 5.10
CA SER A 220 6.82 3.30 5.46
C SER A 220 6.25 2.56 4.23
N GLY A 221 5.85 3.33 3.20
CA GLY A 221 5.21 2.83 1.99
C GLY A 221 5.81 3.36 0.69
N ASP A 222 5.44 2.73 -0.42
CA ASP A 222 5.79 3.19 -1.76
C ASP A 222 4.78 4.24 -2.23
N LYS A 223 5.26 5.26 -2.95
CA LYS A 223 4.42 6.15 -3.75
C LYS A 223 4.03 5.43 -5.03
N ASP A 224 2.72 5.38 -5.29
CA ASP A 224 2.15 4.79 -6.50
C ASP A 224 2.43 5.67 -7.72
N LEU A 225 2.95 5.06 -8.79
CA LEU A 225 3.23 5.68 -10.07
C LEU A 225 2.48 4.96 -11.22
N SER A 226 1.46 4.15 -10.94
CA SER A 226 0.73 3.40 -11.98
C SER A 226 0.04 4.30 -13.00
N TYR A 227 -0.27 5.54 -12.60
CA TYR A 227 -0.84 6.57 -13.46
C TYR A 227 0.22 7.32 -14.30
N VAL A 228 1.52 7.11 -14.03
CA VAL A 228 2.63 7.85 -14.63
C VAL A 228 3.18 7.11 -15.86
N GLN A 229 3.08 7.76 -17.01
CA GLN A 229 3.72 7.34 -18.24
C GLN A 229 5.20 7.68 -18.20
N ASN A 230 5.52 8.97 -18.10
CA ASN A 230 6.87 9.49 -18.01
C ASN A 230 7.00 10.40 -16.79
N ILE A 231 8.14 10.33 -16.13
CA ILE A 231 8.52 11.24 -15.05
C ILE A 231 9.38 12.34 -15.66
N ASP A 232 9.03 13.60 -15.41
CA ASP A 232 9.85 14.74 -15.80
C ASP A 232 10.91 15.00 -14.74
N TYR A 233 10.48 15.11 -13.48
CA TYR A 233 11.36 15.22 -12.33
C TYR A 233 10.68 14.77 -11.03
N PHE A 234 11.51 14.42 -10.06
CA PHE A 234 11.20 14.64 -8.65
C PHE A 234 11.97 15.86 -8.16
N LYS A 235 11.35 16.66 -7.30
CA LYS A 235 11.96 17.87 -6.77
C LYS A 235 11.73 17.99 -5.28
N ILE A 236 12.81 18.25 -4.56
CA ILE A 236 12.79 18.56 -3.14
C ILE A 236 12.96 20.06 -2.93
N THR A 237 12.08 20.62 -2.12
CA THR A 237 12.28 21.92 -1.49
C THR A 237 12.71 21.66 -0.06
N GLY A 238 13.84 22.24 0.33
CA GLY A 238 14.40 22.11 1.67
C GLY A 238 15.56 23.09 1.85
N THR A 239 16.03 23.21 3.09
CA THR A 239 17.13 24.09 3.48
C THR A 239 18.29 23.26 4.01
N GLY A 240 19.51 23.68 3.71
CA GLY A 240 20.73 23.03 4.19
C GLY A 240 21.50 22.28 3.10
N ILE A 241 22.67 21.75 3.47
CA ILE A 241 23.60 21.08 2.54
C ILE A 241 23.93 19.65 2.95
N ASN A 242 23.52 19.25 4.15
CA ASN A 242 23.87 17.97 4.74
C ASN A 242 22.82 16.88 4.50
N ILE A 243 21.62 17.27 4.06
CA ILE A 243 20.56 16.34 3.66
C ILE A 243 21.01 15.47 2.49
N LYS A 244 20.86 14.15 2.64
CA LYS A 244 21.08 13.17 1.57
C LYS A 244 19.80 12.41 1.26
N ILE A 245 19.60 12.08 -0.01
CA ILE A 245 18.42 11.38 -0.50
C ILE A 245 18.84 10.10 -1.22
N VAL A 246 18.08 9.04 -0.98
CA VAL A 246 18.16 7.77 -1.71
C VAL A 246 16.75 7.28 -2.02
N CYS A 247 16.62 6.40 -3.00
CA CYS A 247 15.32 5.87 -3.40
C CYS A 247 15.33 4.36 -3.62
N SER A 248 14.16 3.74 -3.60
CA SER A 248 13.94 2.32 -3.87
C SER A 248 12.77 2.17 -4.84
N VAL A 249 12.85 1.17 -5.73
CA VAL A 249 11.80 0.84 -6.73
C VAL A 249 11.22 -0.56 -6.52
N ASP A 250 11.59 -1.24 -5.45
CA ASP A 250 11.22 -2.63 -5.17
C ASP A 250 10.56 -2.82 -3.80
N GLY A 251 10.13 -1.73 -3.15
CA GLY A 251 9.47 -1.79 -1.85
C GLY A 251 10.43 -1.71 -0.67
N GLY A 252 11.60 -1.10 -0.86
CA GLY A 252 12.63 -0.96 0.16
C GLY A 252 13.56 -2.16 0.30
N GLN A 253 13.54 -3.11 -0.63
CA GLN A 253 14.43 -4.29 -0.61
C GLN A 253 15.85 -3.91 -1.04
N THR A 254 15.97 -3.08 -2.07
CA THR A 254 17.23 -2.48 -2.50
C THR A 254 17.08 -0.97 -2.62
N TRP A 255 18.19 -0.27 -2.44
CA TRP A 255 18.26 1.19 -2.45
C TRP A 255 19.24 1.66 -3.49
N LYS A 256 18.92 2.80 -4.10
CA LYS A 256 19.65 3.42 -5.20
C LYS A 256 20.12 4.81 -4.79
N THR A 257 21.34 5.15 -5.19
CA THR A 257 21.83 6.53 -5.27
C THR A 257 22.10 6.88 -6.73
N PHE A 258 22.24 8.17 -7.01
CA PHE A 258 22.53 8.68 -8.35
C PHE A 258 23.93 9.27 -8.38
N ASN A 259 24.75 8.76 -9.29
CA ASN A 259 26.12 9.22 -9.47
C ASN A 259 26.31 9.71 -10.89
N THR A 260 26.37 11.03 -11.05
CA THR A 260 26.65 11.78 -12.29
C THR A 260 25.69 11.50 -13.46
N ASP A 261 25.64 10.26 -13.94
CA ASP A 261 24.94 9.81 -15.14
C ASP A 261 24.29 8.42 -15.02
N HIS A 262 24.26 7.81 -13.82
CA HIS A 262 23.60 6.52 -13.63
C HIS A 262 23.12 6.28 -12.19
N TRP A 263 22.20 5.33 -12.05
CA TRP A 263 21.75 4.80 -10.78
C TRP A 263 22.64 3.63 -10.36
N GLU A 264 23.12 3.65 -9.11
CA GLU A 264 23.92 2.58 -8.52
C GLU A 264 23.33 2.12 -7.19
N ASP A 265 23.64 0.90 -6.79
CA ASP A 265 23.16 0.33 -5.53
C ASP A 265 23.90 0.93 -4.33
N ILE A 266 23.17 1.12 -3.24
CA ILE A 266 23.68 1.62 -1.97
C ILE A 266 23.04 0.85 -0.82
N ASN A 267 23.77 0.61 0.27
CA ASN A 267 23.15 0.08 1.48
C ASN A 267 22.44 1.21 2.22
N LEU A 268 21.26 0.92 2.76
CA LEU A 268 20.54 1.87 3.60
C LEU A 268 21.11 1.87 5.03
N THR A 269 22.30 2.45 5.17
CA THR A 269 22.94 2.71 6.47
C THR A 269 23.36 4.17 6.53
N VAL A 270 23.43 4.73 7.75
CA VAL A 270 23.79 6.14 7.96
C VAL A 270 25.13 6.45 7.28
N ASP A 271 26.17 5.64 7.51
CA ASP A 271 27.51 5.88 6.96
C ASP A 271 27.55 5.84 5.42
N ASP A 272 26.91 4.84 4.80
CA ASP A 272 26.90 4.72 3.34
C ASP A 272 26.10 5.86 2.70
N VAL A 273 24.91 6.17 3.23
CA VAL A 273 24.06 7.25 2.71
C VAL A 273 24.72 8.62 2.93
N LYS A 274 25.44 8.82 4.03
CA LYS A 274 26.19 10.05 4.27
C LYS A 274 27.30 10.24 3.24
N ALA A 275 28.00 9.17 2.90
CA ALA A 275 29.13 9.19 1.97
C ALA A 275 28.70 9.30 0.49
N LYS A 276 27.58 8.67 0.11
CA LYS A 276 27.21 8.47 -1.30
C LYS A 276 25.79 8.89 -1.67
N GLY A 277 24.97 9.29 -0.70
CA GLY A 277 23.61 9.76 -0.97
C GLY A 277 23.60 11.06 -1.78
N ILE A 278 22.46 11.34 -2.38
CA ILE A 278 22.30 12.45 -3.32
C ILE A 278 21.99 13.72 -2.53
N ASP A 279 22.74 14.80 -2.71
CA ASP A 279 22.35 16.09 -2.13
C ASP A 279 21.14 16.71 -2.87
N ILE A 280 20.44 17.66 -2.24
CA ILE A 280 19.23 18.29 -2.80
C ILE A 280 19.49 18.90 -4.19
N SER A 281 20.65 19.55 -4.38
CA SER A 281 20.95 20.24 -5.64
C SER A 281 21.13 19.25 -6.80
N THR A 282 21.85 18.15 -6.54
CA THR A 282 22.04 17.06 -7.49
C THR A 282 20.72 16.34 -7.76
N PHE A 283 19.94 16.05 -6.73
CA PHE A 283 18.63 15.38 -6.85
C PHE A 283 17.68 16.16 -7.77
N ASN A 284 17.57 17.47 -7.55
CA ASN A 284 16.73 18.36 -8.35
C ASN A 284 17.22 18.57 -9.79
N ALA A 285 18.48 18.22 -10.08
CA ALA A 285 19.08 18.31 -11.41
C ALA A 285 18.98 17.01 -12.21
N ILE A 286 18.54 15.89 -11.60
CA ILE A 286 18.35 14.61 -12.30
C ILE A 286 17.26 14.80 -13.36
N ASN A 287 17.62 14.61 -14.62
CA ASN A 287 16.70 14.79 -15.74
C ASN A 287 15.77 13.58 -15.93
N SER A 288 14.72 13.79 -16.71
CA SER A 288 13.68 12.80 -17.02
C SER A 288 14.23 11.49 -17.59
N THR A 289 15.34 11.51 -18.33
CA THR A 289 15.92 10.29 -18.91
C THR A 289 16.30 9.31 -17.82
N TYR A 290 16.94 9.79 -16.75
CA TYR A 290 17.36 8.94 -15.63
C TYR A 290 16.20 8.56 -14.71
N TRP A 291 15.26 9.46 -14.46
CA TRP A 291 14.08 9.12 -13.65
C TRP A 291 13.23 8.02 -14.29
N ASN A 292 13.11 8.02 -15.61
CA ASN A 292 12.33 7.00 -16.31
C ASN A 292 12.98 5.62 -16.32
N LEU A 293 14.29 5.49 -16.04
CA LEU A 293 14.92 4.19 -15.80
C LEU A 293 14.36 3.50 -14.53
N LEU A 294 13.90 4.29 -13.56
CA LEU A 294 13.30 3.82 -12.32
C LEU A 294 11.78 3.60 -12.43
N ASN A 295 11.12 4.13 -13.47
CA ASN A 295 9.66 4.08 -13.66
C ASN A 295 9.16 2.74 -14.26
N THR A 296 9.77 1.63 -13.88
CA THR A 296 9.48 0.29 -14.41
C THR A 296 8.44 -0.44 -13.57
N ASN A 297 8.64 -0.50 -12.26
CA ASN A 297 7.74 -1.17 -11.31
C ASN A 297 6.54 -0.31 -10.89
N LYS A 298 6.42 0.91 -11.44
CA LYS A 298 5.35 1.87 -11.17
C LYS A 298 5.15 2.18 -9.68
N LYS A 299 6.26 2.18 -8.94
CA LYS A 299 6.31 2.52 -7.53
C LYS A 299 7.69 3.06 -7.18
N ILE A 300 7.76 3.96 -6.21
CA ILE A 300 9.04 4.49 -5.70
C ILE A 300 8.92 4.80 -4.21
N ARG A 301 9.98 4.58 -3.45
CA ARG A 301 10.10 4.93 -2.03
C ARG A 301 11.34 5.78 -1.84
N PHE A 302 11.28 6.71 -0.90
CA PHE A 302 12.41 7.59 -0.57
C PHE A 302 12.83 7.39 0.88
N ALA A 303 14.12 7.62 1.12
CA ALA A 303 14.67 7.83 2.45
C ALA A 303 15.59 9.04 2.42
N TYR A 304 15.62 9.72 3.56
CA TYR A 304 16.32 10.99 3.74
C TYR A 304 17.23 10.86 4.95
N LEU A 305 18.51 11.14 4.75
CA LEU A 305 19.44 11.28 5.85
C LEU A 305 19.42 12.73 6.31
N LEU A 306 19.06 12.94 7.57
CA LEU A 306 19.13 14.22 8.25
C LEU A 306 20.42 14.25 9.09
N CYS A 307 21.23 15.28 8.87
CA CYS A 307 22.55 15.46 9.46
C CYS A 307 22.74 16.94 9.80
N MET A 308 23.41 17.22 10.92
CA MET A 308 23.86 18.55 11.29
C MET A 308 25.30 18.48 11.77
N ASP A 309 26.12 19.46 11.42
CA ASP A 309 27.51 19.56 11.86
C ASP A 309 27.71 20.56 13.00
N GLY A 310 26.81 21.55 13.11
CA GLY A 310 26.73 22.47 14.24
C GLY A 310 25.30 22.81 14.62
N ILE A 311 25.09 23.26 15.86
CA ILE A 311 23.75 23.53 16.39
C ILE A 311 23.05 24.71 15.70
N SER A 312 23.84 25.60 15.06
CA SER A 312 23.34 26.73 14.28
C SER A 312 22.94 26.36 12.85
N ASP A 313 23.20 25.12 12.41
CA ASP A 313 22.82 24.67 11.08
C ASP A 313 21.30 24.63 10.96
N ILE A 314 20.78 24.98 9.79
CA ILE A 314 19.36 24.87 9.48
C ILE A 314 19.23 23.85 8.37
N GLU A 315 18.83 22.64 8.74
CA GLU A 315 18.71 21.48 7.85
C GLU A 315 17.28 20.96 7.93
N SER A 316 16.49 21.21 6.90
CA SER A 316 15.07 20.84 6.85
C SER A 316 14.63 20.43 5.43
N ILE A 317 13.61 19.59 5.36
CA ILE A 317 12.91 19.27 4.10
C ILE A 317 11.47 19.72 4.21
N ASP A 318 11.00 20.45 3.21
CA ASP A 318 9.68 21.09 3.23
C ASP A 318 8.70 20.35 2.31
N ASN A 319 9.15 19.90 1.14
CA ASN A 319 8.24 19.37 0.12
C ASN A 319 8.96 18.42 -0.84
N LEU A 320 8.24 17.38 -1.28
CA LEU A 320 8.61 16.52 -2.40
C LEU A 320 7.52 16.61 -3.49
N GLU A 321 7.92 17.04 -4.68
CA GLU A 321 7.06 17.13 -5.86
C GLU A 321 7.45 16.11 -6.91
N LEU A 322 6.46 15.66 -7.66
CA LEU A 322 6.60 14.88 -8.89
C LEU A 322 5.96 15.67 -10.03
N GLN A 323 6.70 15.89 -11.11
CA GLN A 323 6.12 16.29 -12.39
C GLN A 323 6.11 15.10 -13.36
N TYR A 324 4.98 14.88 -14.03
CA TYR A 324 4.79 13.70 -14.87
C TYR A 324 3.79 13.86 -16.01
N ASP A 325 3.92 12.98 -17.00
CA ASP A 325 2.93 12.69 -18.05
C ASP A 325 2.07 11.48 -17.68
N GLY A 326 0.74 11.57 -17.80
CA GLY A 326 -0.17 10.47 -17.45
C GLY A 326 -0.29 9.36 -18.51
N GLN A 327 -0.66 8.13 -18.11
CA GLN A 327 -0.89 6.99 -19.04
C GLN A 327 -2.29 6.95 -19.68
N GLY A 328 -3.18 7.87 -19.32
CA GLY A 328 -4.61 7.80 -19.65
C GLY A 328 -5.38 7.01 -18.59
N LYS A 329 -6.71 7.08 -18.65
CA LYS A 329 -7.58 6.54 -17.60
C LYS A 329 -8.85 5.94 -18.16
N TRP A 330 -9.36 4.92 -17.47
CA TRP A 330 -10.69 4.38 -17.71
C TRP A 330 -11.71 5.22 -16.95
N VAL A 331 -12.60 5.89 -17.68
CA VAL A 331 -13.66 6.72 -17.09
C VAL A 331 -14.99 6.06 -17.35
N GLN A 332 -15.88 6.07 -16.36
CA GLN A 332 -17.25 5.62 -16.57
C GLN A 332 -17.92 6.45 -17.66
N ALA A 333 -18.45 5.79 -18.68
CA ALA A 333 -19.23 6.45 -19.71
C ALA A 333 -20.54 6.99 -19.12
N LEU A 334 -20.95 8.17 -19.57
CA LEU A 334 -22.23 8.75 -19.17
C LEU A 334 -23.36 7.81 -19.62
N GLU A 335 -24.36 7.60 -18.77
CA GLU A 335 -25.48 6.69 -19.06
C GLU A 335 -26.27 7.09 -20.31
N SER A 336 -26.28 8.38 -20.68
CA SER A 336 -26.89 8.85 -21.92
C SER A 336 -26.15 8.42 -23.20
N THR A 337 -24.92 7.91 -23.06
CA THR A 337 -24.02 7.58 -24.18
C THR A 337 -23.97 6.10 -24.53
N TYR A 338 -24.76 5.27 -23.84
CA TYR A 338 -24.99 3.87 -24.21
C TYR A 338 -26.38 3.43 -23.78
N ASP A 339 -26.95 2.43 -24.45
CA ASP A 339 -28.16 1.75 -24.00
C ASP A 339 -27.85 0.29 -23.66
N VAL A 340 -28.56 -0.25 -22.68
CA VAL A 340 -28.42 -1.64 -22.23
C VAL A 340 -29.76 -2.32 -22.45
N VAL A 341 -29.79 -3.39 -23.24
CA VAL A 341 -31.01 -4.12 -23.59
C VAL A 341 -30.83 -5.60 -23.32
N TYR A 342 -31.62 -6.14 -22.40
CA TYR A 342 -31.77 -7.58 -22.23
C TYR A 342 -32.71 -8.11 -23.31
N ALA A 343 -32.15 -8.44 -24.49
CA ALA A 343 -32.93 -8.91 -25.63
C ALA A 343 -33.58 -10.28 -25.39
N SER A 344 -32.96 -11.12 -24.55
CA SER A 344 -33.55 -12.38 -24.07
C SER A 344 -32.89 -12.81 -22.75
N ASN A 345 -33.37 -13.91 -22.17
CA ASN A 345 -32.72 -14.58 -21.03
C ASN A 345 -31.28 -15.03 -21.32
N THR A 346 -30.89 -15.07 -22.61
CA THR A 346 -29.58 -15.55 -23.06
C THR A 346 -28.73 -14.47 -23.75
N GLN A 347 -29.27 -13.27 -23.97
CA GLN A 347 -28.64 -12.24 -24.79
C GLN A 347 -28.80 -10.86 -24.15
N LEU A 348 -27.66 -10.24 -23.85
CA LEU A 348 -27.53 -8.84 -23.47
C LEU A 348 -26.91 -8.07 -24.63
N GLN A 349 -27.48 -6.92 -24.96
CA GLN A 349 -26.99 -6.03 -26.00
C GLN A 349 -26.65 -4.68 -25.39
N VAL A 350 -25.46 -4.18 -25.73
CA VAL A 350 -25.01 -2.84 -25.33
C VAL A 350 -24.79 -2.00 -26.57
N PHE A 351 -25.59 -0.94 -26.73
CA PHE A 351 -25.53 -0.03 -27.87
C PHE A 351 -24.71 1.20 -27.50
N VAL A 352 -23.46 1.26 -27.97
CA VAL A 352 -22.51 2.31 -27.59
C VAL A 352 -22.57 3.46 -28.59
N LYS A 353 -22.89 4.67 -28.11
CA LYS A 353 -23.13 5.86 -28.95
C LYS A 353 -21.90 6.74 -29.13
N PHE A 354 -20.72 6.20 -28.89
CA PHE A 354 -19.43 6.89 -29.01
C PHE A 354 -18.35 5.94 -29.54
N GLY A 355 -17.23 6.51 -29.99
CA GLY A 355 -16.04 5.75 -30.39
C GLY A 355 -14.92 5.74 -29.35
N GLY A 356 -14.00 4.78 -29.50
CA GLY A 356 -12.82 4.59 -28.64
C GLY A 356 -12.68 3.16 -28.12
N ASP A 357 -11.82 2.96 -27.12
CA ASP A 357 -11.72 1.67 -26.43
C ASP A 357 -12.70 1.63 -25.26
N ILE A 358 -13.31 0.47 -25.03
CA ILE A 358 -14.31 0.27 -23.99
C ILE A 358 -14.07 -1.01 -23.19
N LYS A 359 -14.52 -0.98 -21.94
CA LYS A 359 -14.76 -2.15 -21.10
C LYS A 359 -16.21 -2.17 -20.66
N ILE A 360 -16.85 -3.33 -20.68
CA ILE A 360 -18.23 -3.52 -20.23
C ILE A 360 -18.20 -4.53 -19.10
N ASN A 361 -18.57 -4.09 -17.89
CA ASN A 361 -18.81 -4.97 -16.75
C ASN A 361 -20.30 -5.34 -16.74
N TYR A 362 -20.63 -6.62 -16.61
CA TYR A 362 -21.99 -7.14 -16.67
C TYR A 362 -22.22 -8.34 -15.74
#